data_AF-A0A6J4PPP3-F1
#
_entry.id   AF-A0A6J4PPP3-F1
#
_cell.length_a   1.000
_cell.length_b   1.000
_cell.length_c   1.000
_cell.angle_alpha   90.00
_cell.angle_beta   90.00
_cell.angle_gamma   90.00
#
_symmetry.space_group_name_H-M   'P 1'
#
loop_
_entity.id
_entity.type
_entity.pdbx_description
1 polymer ?
#
loop_
_entity_poly.entity_id
_entity_poly.type
_entity_poly.pdbx_seq_one_letter_code
_entity_poly.pdbx_strand_id
1 'polypeptide(L)'
;MQWLSQWLQNLPEEIDLRNAPLLIRSWDIAFAPTTYQQLLTAEPPFPPTIKLSFVTPTSFRSKGHHFPLPVPENVFHSYLRRWNNFSGVNFDQAEFLNWIDENAIISRHKLESQKVAAGKKGMVTGFTGAVEFGLGRSAHNRPDFVQLFYALGRLAPYCGTGHKTTFGLGQTRAQWLTEALPEVSIQSVLAARIDELTQKFMAHRKRTGGSRAAEIAETWATILARRELGESLFDIAADLEMPYETVKTYVKLARRALKVED
;
A
#
# COMPACT_ATOMS: atom_id res chain seq x y z
N MET A 1 18.06 -9.59 15.34
CA MET A 1 16.70 -10.14 15.14
C MET A 1 16.04 -10.60 16.45
N GLN A 2 16.77 -11.02 17.50
CA GLN A 2 16.17 -11.43 18.79
C GLN A 2 15.24 -10.38 19.42
N TRP A 3 15.60 -9.10 19.34
CA TRP A 3 14.76 -8.02 19.89
C TRP A 3 13.35 -7.98 19.29
N LEU A 4 13.19 -8.23 17.98
CA LEU A 4 11.89 -8.15 17.31
C LEU A 4 10.98 -9.30 17.77
N SER A 5 11.54 -10.50 17.94
CA SER A 5 10.83 -11.64 18.52
C SER A 5 10.39 -11.36 19.95
N GLN A 6 11.25 -10.75 20.77
CA GLN A 6 10.92 -10.39 22.15
C GLN A 6 9.86 -9.28 22.20
N TRP A 7 9.93 -8.32 21.28
CA TRP A 7 8.94 -7.26 21.16
C TRP A 7 7.57 -7.80 20.74
N LEU A 8 7.50 -8.74 19.79
CA LEU A 8 6.25 -9.41 19.41
C LEU A 8 5.62 -10.23 20.54
N GLN A 9 6.43 -10.80 21.44
CA GLN A 9 5.95 -11.48 22.65
C GLN A 9 5.40 -10.53 23.71
N ASN A 10 5.80 -9.25 23.66
CA ASN A 10 5.43 -8.22 24.63
C ASN A 10 4.94 -6.97 23.89
N LEU A 11 3.97 -7.15 22.98
CA LEU A 11 3.40 -6.05 22.21
C LEU A 11 2.72 -5.04 23.15
N PRO A 12 3.01 -3.73 22.99
CA PRO A 12 2.26 -2.71 23.72
C PRO A 12 0.80 -2.69 23.25
N GLU A 13 -0.12 -2.28 24.12
CA GLU A 13 -1.53 -2.11 23.75
C GLU A 13 -1.74 -0.97 22.75
N GLU A 14 -0.83 0.00 22.74
CA GLU A 14 -0.87 1.19 21.90
C GLU A 14 0.49 1.44 21.24
N ILE A 15 0.45 1.90 19.98
CA ILE A 15 1.61 2.42 19.26
C ILE A 15 1.34 3.83 18.78
N ASP A 16 2.24 4.76 19.08
CA ASP A 16 2.15 6.12 18.54
C ASP A 16 2.89 6.21 17.19
N LEU A 17 2.11 6.44 16.14
CA LEU A 17 2.64 6.78 14.82
C LEU A 17 2.65 8.28 14.65
N ARG A 18 3.75 8.89 15.13
CA ARG A 18 4.06 10.34 15.11
C ARG A 18 3.20 11.17 16.07
N ASN A 19 1.90 11.28 15.82
CA ASN A 19 0.93 12.02 16.63
C ASN A 19 -0.44 11.32 16.56
N ALA A 20 -0.41 10.02 16.32
CA ALA A 20 -1.58 9.20 16.04
C ALA A 20 -1.46 7.95 16.90
N PRO A 21 -1.93 8.00 18.16
CA PRO A 21 -1.98 6.83 19.01
C PRO A 21 -2.95 5.81 18.43
N LEU A 22 -2.47 4.59 18.20
CA LEU A 22 -3.24 3.49 17.62
C LEU A 22 -3.24 2.28 18.56
N LEU A 23 -4.43 1.78 18.89
CA LEU A 23 -4.58 0.54 19.65
C LEU A 23 -4.26 -0.68 18.78
N ILE A 24 -3.40 -1.56 19.28
CA ILE A 24 -3.11 -2.85 18.67
C ILE A 24 -4.21 -3.84 19.07
N ARG A 25 -5.16 -4.08 18.16
CA ARG A 25 -6.27 -5.02 18.39
C ARG A 25 -5.85 -6.48 18.21
N SER A 26 -5.03 -6.75 17.21
CA SER A 26 -4.49 -8.08 16.89
C SER A 26 -3.24 -7.92 16.03
N TRP A 27 -2.49 -9.01 15.89
CA TRP A 27 -1.35 -9.08 15.00
C TRP A 27 -1.23 -10.51 14.45
N ASP A 28 -0.67 -10.62 13.25
CA ASP A 28 -0.46 -11.90 12.58
C ASP A 28 0.86 -11.88 11.80
N ILE A 29 1.45 -13.04 11.58
CA ILE A 29 2.61 -13.20 10.70
C ILE A 29 2.11 -13.49 9.28
N ALA A 30 2.29 -12.52 8.37
CA ALA A 30 1.79 -12.62 7.00
C ALA A 30 2.51 -13.68 6.15
N PHE A 31 3.76 -14.01 6.45
CA PHE A 31 4.58 -14.95 5.68
C PHE A 31 5.26 -15.96 6.59
N ALA A 32 5.26 -17.23 6.18
CA ALA A 32 6.03 -18.25 6.88
C ALA A 32 7.53 -17.88 6.91
N PRO A 33 8.25 -18.17 8.00
CA PRO A 33 9.69 -17.95 8.04
C PRO A 33 10.39 -18.82 6.99
N THR A 34 11.42 -18.26 6.37
CA THR A 34 12.24 -18.95 5.36
C THR A 34 13.70 -18.52 5.43
N THR A 35 14.59 -19.24 4.74
CA THR A 35 16.02 -18.92 4.63
C THR A 35 16.42 -18.69 3.18
N TYR A 36 17.50 -17.93 2.95
CA TYR A 36 18.04 -17.74 1.60
C TYR A 36 18.36 -19.07 0.90
N GLN A 37 18.85 -20.05 1.66
CA GLN A 37 19.08 -21.39 1.11
C GLN A 37 17.78 -22.05 0.66
N GLN A 38 16.71 -22.01 1.47
CA GLN A 38 15.41 -22.55 1.08
C GLN A 38 14.83 -21.85 -0.16
N LEU A 39 14.97 -20.52 -0.24
CA LEU A 39 14.56 -19.75 -1.42
C LEU A 39 15.34 -20.16 -2.67
N LEU A 40 16.65 -20.40 -2.52
CA LEU A 40 17.56 -20.78 -3.60
C LEU A 40 17.40 -22.23 -4.03
N THR A 41 17.08 -23.17 -3.15
CA THR A 41 16.98 -24.60 -3.51
C THR A 41 15.55 -25.03 -3.83
N ALA A 42 14.56 -24.15 -3.69
CA ALA A 42 13.18 -24.46 -4.01
C ALA A 42 12.98 -24.69 -5.52
N GLU A 43 12.29 -25.77 -5.85
CA GLU A 43 11.92 -26.12 -7.23
C GLU A 43 11.16 -24.98 -7.93
N PRO A 44 11.46 -24.68 -9.21
CA PRO A 44 10.69 -23.73 -10.00
C PRO A 44 9.18 -24.03 -9.96
N PRO A 45 8.32 -23.00 -9.96
CA PRO A 45 6.88 -23.20 -9.97
C PRO A 45 6.42 -23.87 -11.28
N PHE A 46 5.23 -24.48 -11.25
CA PHE A 46 4.52 -24.92 -12.46
C PHE A 46 3.16 -24.19 -12.55
N PRO A 47 2.92 -23.37 -13.60
CA PRO A 47 3.82 -23.04 -14.70
C PRO A 47 5.07 -22.23 -14.24
N PRO A 48 6.17 -22.23 -15.02
CA PRO A 48 7.46 -21.63 -14.65
C PRO A 48 7.47 -20.10 -14.77
N THR A 49 6.51 -19.42 -14.12
CA THR A 49 6.36 -17.97 -14.12
C THR A 49 6.40 -17.39 -12.70
N ILE A 50 6.78 -16.12 -12.59
CA ILE A 50 6.74 -15.35 -11.35
C ILE A 50 5.61 -14.33 -11.45
N LYS A 51 4.60 -14.47 -10.59
CA LYS A 51 3.49 -13.51 -10.47
C LYS A 51 3.71 -12.63 -9.26
N LEU A 52 3.78 -11.32 -9.48
CA LEU A 52 3.94 -10.32 -8.43
C LEU A 52 2.84 -9.28 -8.50
N SER A 53 2.31 -8.90 -7.34
CA SER A 53 1.42 -7.76 -7.15
C SER A 53 2.08 -6.68 -6.30
N PHE A 54 2.05 -5.45 -6.78
CA PHE A 54 2.59 -4.24 -6.18
C PHE A 54 1.44 -3.49 -5.49
N VAL A 55 1.30 -3.70 -4.19
CA VAL A 55 0.15 -3.25 -3.39
C VAL A 55 0.23 -1.76 -3.06
N THR A 56 1.44 -1.26 -2.89
CA THR A 56 1.71 0.18 -2.67
C THR A 56 2.56 0.71 -3.83
N PRO A 57 2.54 2.03 -4.10
CA PRO A 57 3.31 2.61 -5.20
C PRO A 57 4.77 2.17 -5.20
N THR A 58 5.19 1.61 -6.32
CA THR A 58 6.55 1.11 -6.58
C THR A 58 7.21 2.01 -7.59
N SER A 59 8.45 2.42 -7.34
CA SER A 59 9.17 3.28 -8.28
C SER A 59 10.66 2.98 -8.25
N PHE A 60 11.31 3.16 -9.40
CA PHE A 60 12.75 3.05 -9.57
C PHE A 60 13.36 4.43 -9.80
N ARG A 61 14.70 4.50 -9.74
CA ARG A 61 15.44 5.68 -10.19
C ARG A 61 16.09 5.36 -11.53
N SER A 62 15.89 6.24 -12.50
CA SER A 62 16.62 6.20 -13.77
C SER A 62 17.01 7.62 -14.15
N LYS A 63 18.32 7.85 -14.35
CA LYS A 63 18.89 9.15 -14.74
C LYS A 63 18.36 10.34 -13.89
N GLY A 64 18.22 10.15 -12.58
CA GLY A 64 17.72 11.17 -11.65
C GLY A 64 16.18 11.28 -11.55
N HIS A 65 15.43 10.66 -12.45
CA HIS A 65 13.96 10.71 -12.47
C HIS A 65 13.32 9.49 -11.78
N HIS A 66 12.04 9.61 -11.43
CA HIS A 66 11.22 8.46 -11.05
C HIS A 66 10.90 7.64 -12.29
N PHE A 67 11.02 6.32 -12.18
CA PHE A 67 10.70 5.40 -13.25
C PHE A 67 9.63 4.42 -12.77
N PRO A 68 8.35 4.70 -13.07
CA PRO A 68 7.21 3.94 -12.55
C PRO A 68 6.85 2.77 -13.47
N LEU A 69 7.82 1.99 -13.92
CA LEU A 69 7.58 0.82 -14.77
C LEU A 69 8.33 -0.41 -14.26
N PRO A 70 7.69 -1.59 -14.19
CA PRO A 70 8.29 -2.84 -13.72
C PRO A 70 9.12 -3.52 -14.82
N VAL A 71 10.08 -2.80 -15.41
CA VAL A 71 11.03 -3.40 -16.36
C VAL A 71 11.84 -4.49 -15.63
N PRO A 72 12.02 -5.70 -16.21
CA PRO A 72 12.65 -6.82 -15.54
C PRO A 72 13.99 -6.46 -14.90
N GLU A 73 14.89 -5.80 -15.63
CA GLU A 73 16.21 -5.39 -15.12
C GLU A 73 16.08 -4.56 -13.82
N ASN A 74 15.18 -3.58 -13.78
CA ASN A 74 14.97 -2.74 -12.59
C ASN A 74 14.40 -3.54 -11.41
N VAL A 75 13.43 -4.41 -11.68
CA VAL A 75 12.77 -5.26 -10.68
C VAL A 75 13.79 -6.22 -10.07
N PHE A 76 14.51 -6.97 -10.90
CA PHE A 76 15.46 -7.99 -10.45
C PHE A 76 16.75 -7.38 -9.87
N HIS A 77 17.22 -6.23 -10.36
CA HIS A 77 18.30 -5.47 -9.69
C HIS A 77 17.88 -5.09 -8.27
N SER A 78 16.63 -4.66 -8.08
CA SER A 78 16.11 -4.30 -6.76
C SER A 78 16.18 -5.45 -5.77
N TYR A 79 15.90 -6.68 -6.20
CA TYR A 79 15.99 -7.86 -5.35
C TYR A 79 17.42 -8.34 -5.17
N LEU A 80 18.18 -8.43 -6.27
CA LEU A 80 19.56 -8.92 -6.27
C LEU A 80 20.44 -8.10 -5.32
N ARG A 81 20.31 -6.77 -5.32
CA ARG A 81 21.06 -5.91 -4.38
C ARG A 81 20.82 -6.31 -2.93
N ARG A 82 19.58 -6.67 -2.57
CA ARG A 82 19.23 -7.09 -1.21
C ARG A 82 19.62 -8.54 -0.94
N TRP A 83 19.54 -9.40 -1.95
CA TRP A 83 20.10 -10.74 -1.88
C TRP A 83 21.58 -10.69 -1.53
N ASN A 84 22.40 -10.03 -2.34
CA ASN A 84 23.86 -9.94 -2.14
C ASN A 84 24.26 -9.27 -0.82
N ASN A 85 23.45 -8.36 -0.28
CA ASN A 85 23.74 -7.72 1.00
C ASN A 85 23.50 -8.62 2.22
N PHE A 86 22.61 -9.61 2.12
CA PHE A 86 22.06 -10.31 3.29
C PHE A 86 22.12 -11.84 3.23
N SER A 87 22.26 -12.43 2.04
CA SER A 87 22.17 -13.89 1.87
C SER A 87 23.45 -14.64 2.26
N GLY A 88 24.61 -13.96 2.22
CA GLY A 88 25.93 -14.60 2.30
C GLY A 88 26.33 -15.38 1.03
N VAL A 89 25.49 -15.36 -0.01
CA VAL A 89 25.72 -16.01 -1.32
C VAL A 89 25.55 -14.97 -2.41
N ASN A 90 26.66 -14.50 -2.97
CA ASN A 90 26.66 -13.39 -3.91
C ASN A 90 26.71 -13.87 -5.36
N PHE A 91 26.00 -13.15 -6.21
CA PHE A 91 26.07 -13.30 -7.67
C PHE A 91 26.61 -12.01 -8.29
N ASP A 92 27.32 -12.13 -9.41
CA ASP A 92 27.77 -10.96 -10.17
C ASP A 92 26.56 -10.19 -10.71
N GLN A 93 26.50 -8.91 -10.37
CA GLN A 93 25.35 -8.08 -10.70
C GLN A 93 25.28 -7.73 -12.18
N ALA A 94 26.41 -7.40 -12.81
CA ALA A 94 26.40 -7.01 -14.21
C ALA A 94 26.04 -8.21 -15.09
N GLU A 95 26.62 -9.37 -14.79
CA GLU A 95 26.37 -10.61 -15.51
C GLU A 95 24.90 -11.05 -15.39
N PHE A 96 24.34 -11.06 -14.17
CA PHE A 96 22.96 -11.45 -13.97
C PHE A 96 21.96 -10.48 -14.60
N LEU A 97 22.20 -9.16 -14.52
CA LEU A 97 21.29 -8.17 -15.11
C LEU A 97 21.31 -8.17 -16.63
N ASN A 98 22.48 -8.38 -17.26
CA ASN A 98 22.56 -8.60 -18.70
C ASN A 98 21.76 -9.85 -19.11
N TRP A 99 21.90 -10.94 -18.35
CA TRP A 99 21.11 -12.14 -18.59
C TRP A 99 19.60 -11.90 -18.41
N ILE A 100 19.18 -11.10 -17.42
CA ILE A 100 17.78 -10.72 -17.22
C ILE A 100 17.25 -9.92 -18.41
N ASP A 101 17.99 -8.94 -18.91
CA ASP A 101 17.60 -8.11 -20.05
C ASP A 101 17.37 -8.95 -21.31
N GLU A 102 18.24 -9.95 -21.55
CA GLU A 102 18.14 -10.85 -22.69
C GLU A 102 17.03 -11.91 -22.57
N ASN A 103 16.72 -12.37 -21.35
CA ASN A 103 15.96 -13.61 -21.15
C ASN A 103 14.65 -13.45 -20.39
N ALA A 104 14.47 -12.42 -19.57
CA ALA A 104 13.25 -12.22 -18.79
C ALA A 104 12.18 -11.48 -19.62
N ILE A 105 10.98 -12.05 -19.65
CA ILE A 105 9.85 -11.50 -20.42
C ILE A 105 8.68 -11.15 -19.50
N ILE A 106 7.95 -10.09 -19.85
CA ILE A 106 6.64 -9.79 -19.25
C ILE A 106 5.57 -10.47 -20.10
N SER A 107 4.96 -11.53 -19.57
CA SER A 107 3.92 -12.29 -20.25
C SER A 107 2.52 -11.71 -20.04
N ARG A 108 2.31 -11.04 -18.90
CA ARG A 108 1.03 -10.42 -18.53
C ARG A 108 1.28 -9.26 -17.58
N HIS A 109 0.53 -8.16 -17.73
CA HIS A 109 0.56 -7.06 -16.77
C HIS A 109 -0.80 -6.35 -16.69
N LYS A 110 -1.08 -5.76 -15.52
CA LYS A 110 -2.18 -4.81 -15.29
C LYS A 110 -1.64 -3.78 -14.31
N LEU A 111 -1.42 -2.56 -14.77
CA LEU A 111 -0.68 -1.55 -14.03
C LEU A 111 -1.42 -0.21 -14.05
N GLU A 112 -1.25 0.54 -12.98
CA GLU A 112 -1.69 1.92 -12.88
C GLU A 112 -0.58 2.78 -12.27
N SER A 113 -0.40 3.99 -12.78
CA SER A 113 0.53 4.95 -12.20
C SER A 113 -0.15 5.78 -11.11
N GLN A 114 0.49 5.92 -9.96
CA GLN A 114 0.03 6.73 -8.85
C GLN A 114 1.12 7.68 -8.38
N LYS A 115 0.74 8.93 -8.09
CA LYS A 115 1.64 9.93 -7.50
C LYS A 115 1.32 10.07 -6.02
N VAL A 116 2.30 9.79 -5.16
CA VAL A 116 2.12 9.80 -3.69
C VAL A 116 3.18 10.63 -2.99
N ALA A 117 2.84 11.16 -1.83
CA ALA A 117 3.83 11.80 -0.96
C ALA A 117 4.81 10.74 -0.43
N ALA A 118 6.10 11.07 -0.39
CA ALA A 118 7.14 10.14 0.04
C ALA A 118 8.08 10.78 1.04
N GLY A 119 7.71 10.74 2.32
CA GLY A 119 8.42 11.36 3.45
C GLY A 119 7.90 12.76 3.78
N LYS A 120 8.75 13.61 4.39
CA LYS A 120 8.35 14.96 4.88
C LYS A 120 8.16 16.00 3.76
N LYS A 121 8.89 15.86 2.64
CA LYS A 121 8.80 16.72 1.45
C LYS A 121 9.07 15.89 0.20
N GLY A 122 8.26 16.07 -0.84
CA GLY A 122 8.47 15.46 -2.15
C GLY A 122 7.41 14.42 -2.54
N MET A 123 7.14 14.37 -3.84
CA MET A 123 6.21 13.41 -4.44
C MET A 123 7.00 12.35 -5.19
N VAL A 124 6.54 11.10 -5.16
CA VAL A 124 7.04 10.00 -5.99
C VAL A 124 5.94 9.60 -6.94
N THR A 125 6.28 9.49 -8.22
CA THR A 125 5.43 8.81 -9.20
C THR A 125 5.88 7.35 -9.23
N GLY A 126 4.96 6.45 -8.89
CA GLY A 126 5.17 5.00 -8.89
C GLY A 126 4.03 4.29 -9.61
N PHE A 127 4.07 2.96 -9.59
CA PHE A 127 3.01 2.11 -10.11
C PHE A 127 2.49 1.15 -9.04
N THR A 128 1.23 0.77 -9.18
CA THR A 128 0.58 -0.36 -8.49
C THR A 128 0.04 -1.33 -9.54
N GLY A 129 -0.38 -2.52 -9.10
CA GLY A 129 -0.97 -3.53 -9.97
C GLY A 129 -0.21 -4.84 -9.96
N ALA A 130 -0.26 -5.61 -11.05
CA ALA A 130 0.34 -6.94 -11.12
C ALA A 130 1.11 -7.18 -12.42
N VAL A 131 2.15 -8.01 -12.34
CA VAL A 131 2.99 -8.45 -13.46
C VAL A 131 3.30 -9.93 -13.33
N GLU A 132 3.28 -10.63 -14.48
CA GLU A 132 3.74 -12.00 -14.61
C GLU A 132 4.99 -12.06 -15.49
N PHE A 133 6.11 -12.42 -14.87
CA PHE A 133 7.39 -12.61 -15.52
C PHE A 133 7.58 -14.08 -15.91
N GLY A 134 8.17 -14.31 -17.08
CA GLY A 134 8.63 -15.62 -17.53
C GLY A 134 10.06 -15.54 -18.05
N LEU A 135 10.59 -16.69 -18.48
CA LEU A 135 11.91 -16.80 -19.10
C LEU A 135 11.78 -17.30 -20.54
N GLY A 136 12.58 -16.73 -21.44
CA GLY A 136 12.77 -17.21 -22.79
C GLY A 136 13.53 -18.55 -22.83
N ARG A 137 13.56 -19.20 -24.01
CA ARG A 137 14.21 -20.52 -24.17
C ARG A 137 15.70 -20.48 -23.85
N SER A 138 16.40 -19.43 -24.28
CA SER A 138 17.85 -19.21 -24.09
C SER A 138 18.28 -19.11 -22.62
N ALA A 139 17.35 -18.83 -21.71
CA ALA A 139 17.60 -18.71 -20.27
C ALA A 139 18.27 -19.97 -19.68
N HIS A 140 17.91 -21.15 -20.20
CA HIS A 140 18.32 -22.45 -19.67
C HIS A 140 19.79 -22.79 -19.90
N ASN A 141 20.52 -21.96 -20.66
CA ASN A 141 21.98 -22.05 -20.78
C ASN A 141 22.70 -21.64 -19.48
N ARG A 142 21.99 -21.00 -18.54
CA ARG A 142 22.48 -20.57 -17.22
C ARG A 142 21.54 -21.04 -16.11
N PRO A 143 21.57 -22.35 -15.76
CA PRO A 143 20.65 -22.91 -14.76
C PRO A 143 20.81 -22.27 -13.38
N ASP A 144 22.00 -21.79 -13.04
CA ASP A 144 22.28 -21.00 -11.84
C ASP A 144 21.47 -19.70 -11.79
N PHE A 145 21.37 -18.99 -12.92
CA PHE A 145 20.58 -17.76 -13.03
C PHE A 145 19.08 -18.01 -13.12
N VAL A 146 18.66 -19.10 -13.75
CA VAL A 146 17.26 -19.57 -13.68
C VAL A 146 16.86 -19.81 -12.22
N GLN A 147 17.70 -20.50 -11.46
CA GLN A 147 17.43 -20.76 -10.04
C GLN A 147 17.37 -19.45 -9.23
N LEU A 148 18.32 -18.54 -9.46
CA LEU A 148 18.32 -17.23 -8.81
C LEU A 148 17.09 -16.40 -9.17
N PHE A 149 16.65 -16.39 -10.43
CA PHE A 149 15.45 -15.68 -10.88
C PHE A 149 14.22 -16.06 -10.05
N TYR A 150 13.96 -17.36 -9.89
CA TYR A 150 12.85 -17.82 -9.05
C TYR A 150 13.07 -17.55 -7.56
N ALA A 151 14.30 -17.67 -7.06
CA ALA A 151 14.63 -17.32 -5.67
C ALA A 151 14.35 -15.84 -5.37
N LEU A 152 14.72 -14.93 -6.28
CA LEU A 152 14.45 -13.50 -6.16
C LEU A 152 12.95 -13.20 -6.24
N GLY A 153 12.20 -13.91 -7.08
CA GLY A 153 10.74 -13.83 -7.12
C GLY A 153 10.09 -14.20 -5.78
N ARG A 154 10.59 -15.25 -5.12
CA ARG A 154 10.14 -15.66 -3.78
C ARG A 154 10.61 -14.71 -2.67
N LEU A 155 11.74 -14.03 -2.85
CA LEU A 155 12.24 -13.00 -1.92
C LEU A 155 11.43 -11.69 -1.99
N ALA A 156 10.82 -11.38 -3.14
CA ALA A 156 10.15 -10.11 -3.38
C ALA A 156 9.14 -9.69 -2.28
N PRO A 157 8.27 -10.57 -1.73
CA PRO A 157 7.33 -10.19 -0.69
C PRO A 157 7.96 -9.80 0.65
N TYR A 158 9.14 -10.36 0.96
CA TYR A 158 9.86 -10.08 2.21
C TYR A 158 10.59 -8.75 2.15
N CYS A 159 11.14 -8.40 1.00
CA CYS A 159 12.00 -7.22 0.87
C CYS A 159 11.28 -6.02 0.24
N GLY A 160 10.17 -6.21 -0.46
CA GLY A 160 9.51 -5.20 -1.29
C GLY A 160 10.30 -4.86 -2.56
N THR A 161 9.82 -3.92 -3.37
CA THR A 161 10.40 -3.60 -4.69
C THR A 161 10.71 -2.11 -4.84
N GLY A 162 11.79 -1.79 -5.57
CA GLY A 162 12.12 -0.42 -5.94
C GLY A 162 12.86 0.34 -4.84
N HIS A 163 12.55 1.62 -4.69
CA HIS A 163 13.15 2.52 -3.69
C HIS A 163 12.16 2.92 -2.59
N LYS A 164 12.70 3.43 -1.48
CA LYS A 164 11.93 3.94 -0.32
C LYS A 164 10.98 2.91 0.31
N THR A 165 11.37 1.63 0.32
CA THR A 165 10.58 0.58 0.95
C THR A 165 10.38 0.77 2.45
N THR A 166 11.35 1.39 3.13
CA THR A 166 11.25 1.78 4.54
C THR A 166 10.21 2.88 4.83
N PHE A 167 9.70 3.54 3.80
CA PHE A 167 8.61 4.54 3.89
C PHE A 167 7.24 3.94 3.57
N GLY A 168 7.14 2.61 3.41
CA GLY A 168 5.90 1.92 3.04
C GLY A 168 5.61 1.88 1.54
N LEU A 169 6.57 2.28 0.69
CA LEU A 169 6.48 2.09 -0.77
C LEU A 169 6.94 0.69 -1.16
N GLY A 170 6.59 0.24 -2.36
CA GLY A 170 7.14 -1.01 -2.90
C GLY A 170 6.67 -2.30 -2.22
N GLN A 171 5.64 -2.27 -1.38
CA GLN A 171 5.04 -3.49 -0.83
C GLN A 171 4.63 -4.43 -1.97
N THR A 172 5.19 -5.62 -1.96
CA THR A 172 5.05 -6.62 -3.02
C THR A 172 4.44 -7.88 -2.42
N ARG A 173 3.56 -8.56 -3.16
CA ARG A 173 2.98 -9.84 -2.78
C ARG A 173 3.24 -10.85 -3.89
N ALA A 174 3.41 -12.11 -3.51
CA ALA A 174 3.40 -13.20 -4.46
C ALA A 174 1.96 -13.39 -4.97
N GLN A 175 1.83 -13.95 -6.17
CA GLN A 175 0.56 -14.19 -6.89
C GLN A 175 -0.01 -12.95 -7.58
N TRP A 176 -1.05 -13.20 -8.38
CA TRP A 176 -1.73 -12.21 -9.20
C TRP A 176 -2.98 -11.70 -8.45
N LEU A 177 -2.81 -10.67 -7.63
CA LEU A 177 -3.88 -9.95 -6.95
C LEU A 177 -4.31 -8.80 -7.86
N THR A 178 -5.35 -9.01 -8.67
CA THR A 178 -5.96 -7.95 -9.52
C THR A 178 -7.45 -7.78 -9.30
N GLU A 179 -8.01 -8.40 -8.26
CA GLU A 179 -9.13 -7.76 -7.59
C GLU A 179 -8.67 -6.36 -7.26
N ALA A 180 -9.51 -5.37 -7.57
CA ALA A 180 -9.25 -4.01 -7.16
C ALA A 180 -8.92 -4.10 -5.68
N LEU A 181 -7.66 -3.84 -5.30
CA LEU A 181 -7.42 -3.29 -3.98
C LEU A 181 -8.47 -2.18 -3.91
N PRO A 182 -9.45 -2.24 -2.98
CA PRO A 182 -10.51 -1.24 -2.97
C PRO A 182 -9.78 0.07 -3.09
N GLU A 183 -10.03 0.80 -4.18
CA GLU A 183 -9.54 2.16 -4.25
C GLU A 183 -10.10 2.74 -2.98
N VAL A 184 -9.22 3.01 -2.02
CA VAL A 184 -9.54 3.87 -0.90
C VAL A 184 -9.57 5.24 -1.55
N SER A 185 -10.58 5.44 -2.38
CA SER A 185 -10.89 6.66 -3.06
C SER A 185 -11.30 7.62 -1.96
N ILE A 186 -10.94 8.89 -2.11
CA ILE A 186 -11.34 9.92 -1.16
C ILE A 186 -12.86 9.88 -0.98
N GLN A 187 -13.60 9.53 -2.04
CA GLN A 187 -15.03 9.31 -2.05
C GLN A 187 -15.47 8.14 -1.14
N SER A 188 -14.78 7.00 -1.18
CA SER A 188 -15.10 5.85 -0.31
C SER A 188 -14.78 6.10 1.17
N VAL A 189 -13.68 6.80 1.46
CA VAL A 189 -13.32 7.23 2.82
C VAL A 189 -14.31 8.26 3.33
N LEU A 190 -14.69 9.22 2.47
CA LEU A 190 -15.70 10.22 2.77
C LEU A 190 -17.04 9.55 3.08
N ALA A 191 -17.51 8.65 2.23
CA ALA A 191 -18.77 7.93 2.43
C ALA A 191 -18.78 7.14 3.75
N ALA A 192 -17.73 6.34 4.00
CA ALA A 192 -17.61 5.59 5.25
C ALA A 192 -17.59 6.51 6.49
N ARG A 193 -16.94 7.68 6.39
CA ARG A 193 -16.89 8.66 7.48
C ARG A 193 -18.23 9.37 7.68
N ILE A 194 -18.96 9.65 6.61
CA ILE A 194 -20.33 10.20 6.67
C ILE A 194 -21.26 9.21 7.37
N ASP A 195 -21.19 7.93 7.00
CA ASP A 195 -22.03 6.89 7.61
C ASP A 195 -21.75 6.77 9.11
N GLU A 196 -20.47 6.69 9.51
CA GLU A 196 -20.07 6.62 10.92
C GLU A 196 -20.60 7.82 11.73
N LEU A 197 -20.40 9.04 11.24
CA LEU A 197 -20.85 10.27 11.90
C LEU A 197 -22.38 10.36 11.95
N THR A 198 -23.07 9.93 10.90
CA THR A 198 -24.54 9.90 10.84
C THR A 198 -25.10 8.97 11.91
N GLN A 199 -24.52 7.78 12.08
CA GLN A 199 -24.93 6.84 13.14
C GLN A 199 -24.74 7.45 14.53
N LYS A 200 -23.59 8.09 14.81
CA LYS A 200 -23.35 8.79 16.08
C LYS A 200 -24.38 9.89 16.34
N PHE A 201 -24.65 10.74 15.35
CA PHE A 201 -25.64 11.82 15.50
C PHE A 201 -27.07 11.32 15.66
N MET A 202 -27.41 10.17 15.07
CA MET A 202 -28.71 9.53 15.24
C MET A 202 -28.87 8.89 16.63
N ALA A 203 -27.83 8.23 17.15
CA ALA A 203 -27.85 7.61 18.47
C ALA A 203 -28.14 8.62 19.60
N HIS A 204 -27.68 9.87 19.47
CA HIS A 204 -27.93 10.93 20.45
C HIS A 204 -29.32 11.56 20.40
N ARG A 205 -30.11 11.32 19.35
CA ARG A 205 -31.42 11.97 19.18
C ARG A 205 -32.53 11.10 19.78
N LYS A 206 -32.97 11.47 21.00
CA LYS A 206 -34.06 10.82 21.76
C LYS A 206 -35.44 10.73 21.07
N ARG A 207 -35.65 11.32 19.89
CA ARG A 207 -36.89 11.19 19.09
C ARG A 207 -36.58 10.51 17.77
N THR A 208 -36.88 9.23 17.69
CA THR A 208 -36.72 8.33 16.52
C THR A 208 -37.87 8.42 15.50
N GLY A 209 -38.60 9.54 15.48
CA GLY A 209 -39.80 9.69 14.64
C GLY A 209 -39.71 10.89 13.72
N GLY A 210 -39.22 10.69 12.49
CA GLY A 210 -39.40 11.62 11.36
C GLY A 210 -38.18 11.75 10.44
N SER A 211 -38.43 11.77 9.12
CA SER A 211 -37.45 11.98 8.03
C SER A 211 -36.47 13.12 8.32
N ARG A 212 -36.99 14.22 8.90
CA ARG A 212 -36.24 15.44 9.20
C ARG A 212 -35.09 15.26 10.21
N ALA A 213 -35.21 14.32 11.15
CA ALA A 213 -34.17 14.08 12.14
C ALA A 213 -32.96 13.37 11.52
N ALA A 214 -33.21 12.46 10.57
CA ALA A 214 -32.17 11.76 9.80
C ALA A 214 -31.48 12.72 8.82
N GLU A 215 -32.25 13.50 8.05
CA GLU A 215 -31.72 14.47 7.09
C GLU A 215 -30.73 15.46 7.74
N ILE A 216 -31.05 15.98 8.93
CA ILE A 216 -30.14 16.90 9.64
C ILE A 216 -28.88 16.18 10.14
N ALA A 217 -28.99 14.93 10.60
CA ALA A 217 -27.84 14.15 11.06
C ALA A 217 -26.88 13.86 9.90
N GLU A 218 -27.41 13.44 8.76
CA GLU A 218 -26.67 13.21 7.51
C GLU A 218 -26.03 14.51 7.02
N THR A 219 -26.75 15.64 7.05
CA THR A 219 -26.20 16.95 6.66
C THR A 219 -25.02 17.35 7.54
N TRP A 220 -25.10 17.14 8.86
CA TRP A 220 -24.00 17.43 9.78
C TRP A 220 -22.80 16.51 9.55
N ALA A 221 -23.05 15.22 9.30
CA ALA A 221 -22.03 14.23 9.01
C ALA A 221 -21.28 14.55 7.71
N THR A 222 -22.00 14.85 6.64
CA THR A 222 -21.44 15.26 5.33
C THR A 222 -20.54 16.47 5.45
N ILE A 223 -21.03 17.53 6.09
CA ILE A 223 -20.26 18.77 6.25
C ILE A 223 -19.00 18.55 7.11
N LEU A 224 -19.12 17.79 8.21
CA LEU A 224 -17.98 17.55 9.11
C LEU A 224 -16.93 16.62 8.46
N ALA A 225 -17.35 15.54 7.80
CA ALA A 225 -16.45 14.60 7.13
C ALA A 225 -15.64 15.27 6.01
N ARG A 226 -16.30 16.09 5.17
CA ARG A 226 -15.62 16.89 4.13
C ARG A 226 -14.62 17.88 4.72
N ARG A 227 -14.97 18.50 5.85
CA ARG A 227 -14.07 19.42 6.57
C ARG A 227 -12.86 18.71 7.18
N GLU A 228 -13.03 17.49 7.70
CA GLU A 228 -11.93 16.64 8.21
C GLU A 228 -10.98 16.21 7.09
N LEU A 229 -11.50 15.99 5.88
CA LEU A 229 -10.71 15.69 4.67
C LEU A 229 -10.03 16.93 4.05
N GLY A 230 -10.23 18.11 4.62
CA GLY A 230 -9.49 19.33 4.28
C GLY A 230 -10.20 20.29 3.33
N GLU A 231 -11.44 20.01 2.92
CA GLU A 231 -12.22 20.96 2.10
C GLU A 231 -12.49 22.27 2.86
N SER A 232 -12.50 23.38 2.13
CA SER A 232 -12.81 24.69 2.72
C SER A 232 -14.31 24.81 3.00
N LEU A 233 -14.67 25.58 4.04
CA LEU A 233 -16.09 25.82 4.33
C LEU A 233 -16.80 26.59 3.21
N PHE A 234 -16.05 27.34 2.40
CA PHE A 234 -16.58 28.05 1.25
C PHE A 234 -16.95 27.08 0.12
N ASP A 235 -16.08 26.11 -0.18
CA ASP A 235 -16.32 25.10 -1.21
C ASP A 235 -17.47 24.16 -0.82
N ILE A 236 -17.53 23.74 0.44
CA ILE A 236 -18.64 22.92 0.96
C ILE A 236 -19.96 23.69 0.87
N ALA A 237 -19.96 25.00 1.18
CA ALA A 237 -21.17 25.82 1.11
C ALA A 237 -21.66 26.03 -0.32
N ALA A 238 -20.74 26.25 -1.27
CA ALA A 238 -21.05 26.36 -2.67
C ALA A 238 -21.64 25.06 -3.24
N ASP A 239 -21.05 23.91 -2.90
CA ASP A 239 -21.45 22.61 -3.42
C ASP A 239 -22.78 22.10 -2.84
N LEU A 240 -23.07 22.42 -1.56
CA LEU A 240 -24.35 22.09 -0.92
C LEU A 240 -25.44 23.13 -1.19
N GLU A 241 -25.16 24.19 -1.96
CA GLU A 241 -26.08 25.33 -2.18
C GLU A 241 -26.61 25.93 -0.86
N MET A 242 -25.74 26.01 0.15
CA MET A 242 -26.07 26.50 1.49
C MET A 242 -25.34 27.81 1.82
N PRO A 243 -25.92 28.71 2.63
CA PRO A 243 -25.20 29.87 3.12
C PRO A 243 -23.97 29.47 3.94
N TYR A 244 -22.84 30.14 3.71
CA TYR A 244 -21.57 29.88 4.42
C TYR A 244 -21.71 29.88 5.95
N GLU A 245 -22.45 30.84 6.51
CA GLU A 245 -22.66 30.92 7.96
C GLU A 245 -23.48 29.73 8.51
N THR A 246 -24.37 29.15 7.70
CA THR A 246 -25.10 27.92 8.05
C THR A 246 -24.15 26.73 8.12
N VAL A 247 -23.30 26.55 7.11
CA VAL A 247 -22.29 25.45 7.08
C VAL A 247 -21.32 25.56 8.25
N LYS A 248 -20.79 26.77 8.52
CA LYS A 248 -19.93 27.06 9.67
C LYS A 248 -20.61 26.74 11.00
N THR A 249 -21.89 27.07 11.14
CA THR A 249 -22.70 26.75 12.32
C THR A 249 -22.88 25.24 12.47
N TYR A 250 -23.16 24.53 11.39
CA TYR A 250 -23.35 23.08 11.41
C TYR A 250 -22.06 22.32 11.78
N VAL A 251 -20.90 22.74 11.29
CA VAL A 251 -19.60 22.20 11.76
C VAL A 251 -19.43 22.38 13.27
N LYS A 252 -19.74 23.57 13.80
CA LYS A 252 -19.63 23.87 15.24
C LYS A 252 -20.55 22.98 16.07
N LEU A 253 -21.80 22.79 15.61
CA LEU A 253 -22.78 21.95 16.29
C LEU A 253 -22.40 20.46 16.22
N ALA A 254 -21.96 19.97 15.06
CA ALA A 254 -21.50 18.60 14.86
C ALA A 254 -20.32 18.25 15.77
N ARG A 255 -19.31 19.13 15.84
CA ARG A 255 -18.16 18.97 16.75
C ARG A 255 -18.57 18.97 18.22
N ARG A 256 -19.54 19.82 18.60
CA ARG A 256 -20.04 19.87 19.98
C ARG A 256 -20.78 18.59 20.34
N ALA A 257 -21.53 18.00 19.40
CA ALA A 257 -22.25 16.75 19.64
C ALA A 257 -21.29 15.58 19.90
N LEU A 258 -20.18 15.49 19.15
CA LEU A 258 -19.17 14.44 19.37
C LEU A 258 -18.40 14.59 20.69
N LYS A 259 -18.18 15.82 21.18
CA LYS A 259 -17.51 16.07 22.47
C LYS A 259 -18.32 15.69 23.72
N VAL A 260 -19.59 15.31 23.55
CA VAL A 260 -20.43 14.83 24.66
C VAL A 260 -20.27 13.31 24.85
N GLU A 261 -19.50 12.65 23.98
CA GLU A 261 -19.31 11.20 23.90
C GLU A 261 -17.96 10.71 24.49
N ASP A 262 -16.98 11.60 24.69
CA ASP A 262 -15.71 11.36 25.42
C ASP A 262 -15.81 11.84 26.88
#